data_AF-A0A821F9J1-F1
#
_entry.id   AF-A0A821F9J1-F1
#
_cell.length_a   1.000
_cell.length_b   1.000
_cell.length_c   1.000
_cell.angle_alpha   90.00
_cell.angle_beta   90.00
_cell.angle_gamma   90.00
#
_symmetry.space_group_name_H-M   'P 1'
#
loop_
_entity.id
_entity.type
_entity.pdbx_description
1 polymer ?
#
loop_
_entity_poly.entity_id
_entity_poly.type
_entity_poly.pdbx_seq_one_letter_code
_entity_poly.pdbx_strand_id
1 'polypeptide(L)'
;SVYDQLEQIVEGPSLEFKIDRLSDDCKKFINACLNKDENLRPKYKQLLEHEFLQKVKEIQKTENVSGYLSHIIDGLEKNTEKFKLYYYLSYNSQ
;
A
#
# COMPACT_ATOMS: atom_id res chain seq x y z
N SER A 1 11.43 15.89 12.61
CA SER A 1 10.63 15.74 13.84
C SER A 1 9.23 15.28 13.48
N VAL A 2 8.46 14.71 14.42
CA VAL A 2 7.01 14.45 14.23
C VAL A 2 6.28 15.75 13.91
N TYR A 3 6.70 16.86 14.51
CA TYR A 3 6.17 18.19 14.24
C TYR A 3 6.33 18.58 12.76
N ASP A 4 7.54 18.51 12.22
CA ASP A 4 7.80 18.83 10.80
C ASP A 4 6.99 17.95 9.83
N GLN A 5 6.71 16.70 10.22
CA GLN A 5 5.86 15.80 9.43
C GLN A 5 4.40 16.27 9.43
N LEU A 6 3.87 16.67 10.59
CA LEU A 6 2.53 17.22 10.69
C LEU A 6 2.40 18.53 9.90
N GLU A 7 3.40 19.40 10.00
CA GLU A 7 3.44 20.66 9.25
C GLU A 7 3.43 20.41 7.73
N GLN A 8 4.24 19.46 7.23
CA GLN A 8 4.20 19.07 5.81
C GLN A 8 2.85 18.46 5.39
N ILE A 9 2.18 17.71 6.26
CA ILE A 9 0.86 17.13 5.96
C ILE A 9 -0.22 18.23 5.87
N VAL A 10 -0.10 19.30 6.65
CA VAL A 10 -1.09 20.39 6.64
C VAL A 10 -0.78 21.37 5.51
N GLU A 11 0.40 21.97 5.53
CA GLU A 11 0.78 23.11 4.68
C GLU A 11 1.45 22.69 3.36
N GLY A 12 2.05 21.50 3.32
CA GLY A 12 2.72 20.99 2.13
C GLY A 12 1.75 20.59 1.02
N PRO A 13 2.24 20.47 -0.23
CA PRO A 13 1.44 19.98 -1.34
C PRO A 13 0.90 18.57 -1.06
N SER A 14 -0.17 18.18 -1.76
CA SER A 14 -0.61 16.80 -1.71
C SER A 14 0.48 15.88 -2.27
N LEU A 15 0.55 14.64 -1.77
CA LEU A 15 1.56 13.69 -2.18
C LEU A 15 1.39 13.36 -3.68
N GLU A 16 2.36 13.72 -4.49
CA GLU A 16 2.42 13.31 -5.89
C GLU A 16 3.03 11.92 -6.01
N PHE A 17 2.28 10.97 -6.56
CA PHE A 17 2.78 9.63 -6.81
C PHE A 17 3.60 9.59 -8.11
N LYS A 18 4.93 9.56 -7.98
CA LYS A 18 5.86 9.23 -9.07
C LYS A 18 5.97 7.72 -9.31
N ILE A 19 4.87 6.98 -9.15
CA ILE A 19 4.86 5.52 -9.30
C ILE A 19 4.28 5.18 -10.67
N ASP A 20 5.15 5.02 -11.65
CA ASP A 20 4.79 4.62 -13.03
C ASP A 20 4.12 3.24 -13.09
N ARG A 21 4.21 2.45 -12.01
CA ARG A 21 3.64 1.11 -11.90
C ARG A 21 2.14 1.08 -11.59
N LEU A 22 1.55 2.21 -11.19
CA LEU A 22 0.11 2.29 -10.92
C LEU A 22 -0.66 2.59 -12.20
N SER A 23 -1.82 1.96 -12.37
CA SER A 23 -2.76 2.29 -13.44
C SER A 23 -3.33 3.69 -13.24
N ASP A 24 -3.73 4.35 -14.33
CA ASP A 24 -4.18 5.74 -14.28
C ASP A 24 -5.47 5.93 -13.49
N ASP A 25 -6.36 4.95 -13.48
CA ASP A 25 -7.57 4.95 -12.64
C ASP A 25 -7.24 4.80 -11.15
N CYS A 26 -6.23 4.01 -10.79
CA CYS A 26 -5.72 3.92 -9.42
C CYS A 26 -5.12 5.25 -8.97
N LYS A 27 -4.31 5.89 -9.82
CA LYS A 27 -3.76 7.23 -9.54
C LYS A 27 -4.86 8.26 -9.35
N LYS A 28 -5.87 8.29 -10.23
CA LYS A 28 -7.05 9.18 -10.10
C LYS A 28 -7.81 8.95 -8.81
N PHE A 29 -8.05 7.70 -8.44
CA PHE A 29 -8.73 7.34 -7.19
C PHE A 29 -7.97 7.87 -5.96
N ILE A 30 -6.67 7.61 -5.89
CA ILE A 30 -5.82 8.07 -4.78
C ILE A 30 -5.78 9.60 -4.71
N ASN A 31 -5.61 10.28 -5.85
CA ASN A 31 -5.60 11.74 -5.91
C ASN A 31 -6.92 12.35 -5.43
N ALA A 32 -8.06 11.71 -5.74
CA ALA A 32 -9.35 12.13 -5.22
C ALA A 32 -9.42 12.00 -3.68
N CYS A 33 -8.92 10.89 -3.12
CA CYS A 33 -8.86 10.68 -1.67
C CYS A 33 -7.93 11.67 -0.95
N LEU A 34 -6.83 12.07 -1.59
CA LEU A 34 -5.82 12.98 -1.04
C LEU A 34 -6.08 14.46 -1.36
N ASN A 35 -7.29 14.81 -1.81
CA ASN A 35 -7.65 16.20 -2.03
C ASN A 35 -7.58 16.97 -0.71
N LYS A 36 -6.83 18.08 -0.70
CA LYS A 36 -6.65 18.96 0.45
C LYS A 36 -7.89 19.77 0.76
N ASP A 37 -8.67 20.11 -0.26
CA ASP A 37 -9.97 20.74 -0.09
C ASP A 37 -10.98 19.67 0.36
N GLU A 38 -11.45 19.81 1.60
CA GLU A 38 -12.44 18.93 2.20
C GLU A 38 -13.73 18.85 1.40
N ASN A 39 -14.16 19.96 0.79
CA ASN A 39 -15.41 20.01 0.02
C ASN A 39 -15.32 19.25 -1.30
N LEU A 40 -14.11 19.13 -1.85
CA LEU A 40 -13.83 18.39 -3.07
C LEU A 40 -13.48 16.92 -2.80
N ARG A 41 -13.19 16.56 -1.54
CA ARG A 41 -12.87 15.19 -1.17
C ARG A 41 -14.15 14.34 -1.22
N PRO A 42 -14.17 13.26 -2.04
CA PRO A 42 -15.35 12.43 -2.19
C PRO A 42 -15.67 11.67 -0.90
N LYS A 43 -16.97 11.50 -0.63
CA LYS A 43 -17.47 10.62 0.44
C LYS A 43 -17.56 9.18 -0.05
N TYR A 44 -17.76 8.23 0.87
CA TYR A 44 -17.78 6.79 0.55
C TYR A 44 -18.71 6.40 -0.60
N LYS A 45 -19.91 6.99 -0.70
CA LYS A 45 -20.82 6.71 -1.81
C LYS A 45 -20.19 7.02 -3.17
N GLN A 46 -19.55 8.18 -3.30
CA GLN A 46 -18.86 8.60 -4.52
C GLN A 46 -17.62 7.75 -4.80
N LEU A 47 -16.87 7.38 -3.75
CA LEU A 47 -15.73 6.49 -3.90
C LEU A 47 -16.13 5.12 -4.45
N LEU A 48 -17.21 4.53 -3.92
CA LEU A 48 -17.72 3.23 -4.37
C LEU A 48 -18.18 3.24 -5.83
N GLU A 49 -18.52 4.40 -6.38
CA GLU A 49 -18.90 4.62 -7.78
C GLU A 49 -17.67 4.87 -8.69
N HIS A 50 -16.48 5.09 -8.13
CA HIS A 50 -15.26 5.36 -8.89
C HIS A 50 -14.83 4.15 -9.74
N GLU A 51 -14.39 4.42 -10.98
CA GLU A 51 -14.02 3.41 -11.99
C GLU A 51 -13.03 2.35 -11.45
N PHE A 52 -12.00 2.80 -10.72
CA PHE A 52 -11.04 1.92 -10.05
C PHE A 52 -11.70 0.86 -9.16
N LEU A 53 -12.61 1.25 -8.26
CA LEU A 53 -13.26 0.29 -7.36
C LEU A 53 -14.26 -0.60 -8.09
N GLN A 54 -14.89 -0.13 -9.16
CA GLN A 54 -15.74 -0.96 -10.00
C GLN A 54 -14.92 -2.06 -10.70
N LYS A 55 -13.76 -1.71 -11.27
CA LYS A 55 -12.84 -2.71 -11.84
C LYS A 55 -12.30 -3.69 -10.81
N VAL A 56 -11.93 -3.21 -9.63
CA VAL A 56 -11.47 -4.08 -8.53
C VAL A 56 -12.55 -5.07 -8.10
N LYS A 57 -13.83 -4.66 -8.01
CA LYS A 57 -14.94 -5.57 -7.70
C LYS A 57 -15.09 -6.70 -8.71
N GLU A 58 -14.85 -6.44 -9.99
CA GLU A 58 -14.90 -7.46 -11.04
C GLU A 58 -13.70 -8.40 -10.97
N ILE A 59 -12.49 -7.85 -10.83
CA ILE A 59 -11.25 -8.61 -10.73
C ILE A 59 -11.20 -9.46 -9.45
N GLN A 60 -11.76 -8.98 -8.34
CA GLN A 60 -11.81 -9.70 -7.07
C GLN A 60 -12.52 -11.05 -7.18
N LYS A 61 -13.43 -11.23 -8.16
CA LYS A 61 -14.11 -12.52 -8.38
C LYS A 61 -13.17 -13.61 -8.88
N THR A 62 -12.04 -13.24 -9.47
CA THR A 62 -11.09 -14.17 -10.10
C THR A 62 -9.72 -14.20 -9.42
N GLU A 63 -9.37 -13.19 -8.63
CA GLU A 63 -8.07 -13.09 -7.96
C GLU A 63 -8.02 -13.80 -6.60
N ASN A 64 -6.96 -14.58 -6.38
CA ASN A 64 -6.71 -15.30 -5.13
C ASN A 64 -5.79 -14.51 -4.19
N VAL A 65 -6.37 -13.49 -3.52
CA VAL A 65 -5.62 -12.65 -2.57
C VAL A 65 -5.07 -13.46 -1.40
N SER A 66 -5.81 -14.45 -0.88
CA SER A 66 -5.35 -15.27 0.25
C SER A 66 -4.16 -16.16 -0.13
N GLY A 67 -4.15 -16.70 -1.34
CA GLY A 67 -3.02 -17.46 -1.88
C GLY A 67 -1.77 -16.59 -2.04
N TYR A 68 -1.91 -15.38 -2.59
CA TYR A 68 -0.80 -14.43 -2.69
C TYR A 68 -0.25 -14.07 -1.30
N LEU A 69 -1.11 -13.73 -0.34
CA LEU A 69 -0.70 -13.41 1.03
C LEU A 69 0.03 -14.58 1.70
N SER A 70 -0.51 -15.79 1.59
CA SER A 70 0.10 -16.99 2.16
C SER A 70 1.51 -17.20 1.60
N HIS A 71 1.68 -17.08 0.28
CA HIS A 71 2.99 -17.19 -0.36
C HIS A 71 4.01 -16.17 0.15
N ILE A 72 3.59 -14.91 0.35
CA ILE A 72 4.47 -13.86 0.89
C ILE A 72 4.85 -14.18 2.34
N ILE A 73 3.89 -14.57 3.17
CA ILE A 73 4.13 -14.92 4.59
C ILE A 73 5.09 -16.10 4.70
N ASP A 74 4.87 -17.19 3.96
CA ASP A 74 5.76 -18.35 3.92
C ASP A 74 7.19 -17.96 3.52
N GLY A 75 7.32 -17.02 2.59
CA GLY A 75 8.62 -16.48 2.16
C GLY A 75 9.34 -15.73 3.28
N LEU A 76 8.61 -14.90 4.05
CA LEU A 76 9.15 -14.15 5.18
C LEU A 76 9.57 -15.09 6.32
N GLU A 77 8.78 -16.11 6.63
CA GLU A 77 9.10 -17.11 7.65
C GLU A 77 10.36 -17.89 7.27
N LYS A 78 10.46 -18.38 6.04
CA LYS A 78 11.67 -19.07 5.53
C LYS A 78 12.91 -18.20 5.61
N ASN A 79 12.79 -16.92 5.25
CA ASN A 79 13.90 -15.97 5.34
C ASN A 79 14.33 -15.76 6.80
N THR A 80 13.36 -15.64 7.70
CA THR A 80 13.61 -15.49 9.14
C THR A 80 14.33 -16.70 9.72
N GLU A 81 13.90 -17.92 9.38
CA GLU A 81 14.57 -19.16 9.81
C GLU A 81 15.98 -19.28 9.25
N LYS A 82 16.21 -18.87 8.00
CA LYS A 82 17.55 -18.81 7.41
C LYS A 82 18.48 -17.85 8.16
N PHE A 83 17.98 -16.67 8.55
CA PHE A 83 18.76 -15.71 9.34
C PHE A 83 19.08 -16.24 10.74
N LYS A 84 18.13 -16.90 11.42
CA LYS A 84 18.37 -17.54 12.72
C LYS A 84 19.44 -18.62 12.63
N LEU A 85 19.39 -19.47 11.61
CA LEU A 85 20.40 -20.51 11.39
C LEU A 85 21.79 -19.92 11.13
N TYR A 86 21.89 -18.90 10.26
CA TYR A 86 23.14 -18.21 9.99
C TYR A 86 23.75 -17.63 11.28
N TYR A 87 22.92 -16.96 12.09
CA TYR A 87 23.35 -16.39 13.37
C TYR A 87 23.85 -17.49 14.32
N TYR A 88 23.07 -18.57 14.52
CA TYR A 88 23.47 -19.69 15.37
C TYR A 88 24.80 -20.31 14.94
N LEU A 89 24.98 -20.59 13.64
CA LEU A 89 26.22 -21.17 13.14
C LEU A 89 27.41 -20.23 13.33
N SER A 90 27.24 -18.91 13.12
CA SER A 90 28.31 -17.93 13.33
C SER A 90 28.78 -17.83 14.79
N TYR A 91 27.88 -18.01 15.76
CA TYR A 91 28.20 -17.98 17.19
C TYR A 91 28.85 -19.27 17.70
N ASN A 92 28.49 -20.43 17.15
CA ASN A 92 29.04 -21.73 17.58
C ASN A 92 30.28 -22.17 16.78
N SER A 93 30.76 -21.33 15.86
CA SER A 93 32.00 -21.55 15.10
C SER A 93 33.20 -20.78 15.68
N GLN A 94 33.04 -20.13 16.85
CA GLN A 94 34.09 -19.51 17.68
C GLN A 94 34.40 -20.42 18.87
#